data_AF-A0A3D3VCA2-F1
#
_entry.id   AF-A0A3D3VCA2-F1
#
_cell.length_a   1.000
_cell.length_b   1.000
_cell.length_c   1.000
_cell.angle_alpha   90.00
_cell.angle_beta   90.00
_cell.angle_gamma   90.00
#
_symmetry.space_group_name_H-M   'P 1'
#
loop_
_entity.id
_entity.type
_entity.pdbx_description
1 polymer ?
#
loop_
_entity_poly.entity_id
_entity_poly.type
_entity_poly.pdbx_seq_one_letter_code
_entity_poly.pdbx_strand_id
1 'polypeptide(L)'
;MKLVTLTRWAELTFEDPPSAATLRMWARCGRFDPPAQKVGRSYYVSSSARYFEPPPPEFIPDDDSLMSRIIRARAGIHRRPSRKKKPAS
;
A
#
# COMPACT_ATOMS: atom_id res chain seq x y z
N MET A 1 24.44 11.93 -4.10
CA MET A 1 23.04 11.55 -4.43
C MET A 1 22.16 12.78 -4.32
N LYS A 2 21.30 13.04 -5.31
CA LYS A 2 20.42 14.22 -5.31
C LYS A 2 19.06 13.86 -4.72
N LEU A 3 18.67 14.56 -3.67
CA LEU A 3 17.34 14.44 -3.06
C LEU A 3 16.37 15.38 -3.78
N VAL A 4 15.21 14.85 -4.13
CA VAL A 4 14.11 15.58 -4.80
C VAL A 4 12.84 15.45 -3.97
N THR A 5 11.91 16.39 -4.13
CA THR A 5 10.60 16.29 -3.48
C THR A 5 9.79 15.15 -4.08
N LEU A 6 8.85 14.60 -3.32
CA LEU A 6 8.00 13.51 -3.79
C LEU A 6 7.26 13.84 -5.10
N THR A 7 6.69 15.05 -5.20
CA THR A 7 5.98 15.50 -6.41
C THR A 7 6.91 15.53 -7.61
N ARG A 8 8.12 16.07 -7.44
CA ARG A 8 9.09 16.15 -8.53
C ARG A 8 9.58 14.78 -8.97
N TRP A 9 9.80 13.86 -8.03
CA TRP A 9 10.14 12.48 -8.33
C TRP A 9 9.01 11.79 -9.13
N ALA A 10 7.75 12.03 -8.77
CA ALA A 10 6.60 11.44 -9.44
C ALA A 10 6.46 11.95 -10.88
N GLU A 11 6.61 13.26 -11.11
CA GLU A 11 6.61 13.87 -12.46
C GLU A 11 7.69 13.29 -13.38
N LEU A 12 8.82 12.85 -12.82
CA LEU A 12 9.92 12.27 -13.59
C LEU A 12 9.74 10.77 -13.84
N THR A 13 8.94 10.10 -13.02
CA THR A 13 8.82 8.63 -13.02
C THR A 13 7.55 8.15 -13.72
N PHE A 14 6.46 8.91 -13.62
CA PHE A 14 5.16 8.56 -14.15
C PHE A 14 4.72 9.58 -15.19
N GLU A 15 4.07 9.10 -16.25
CA GLU A 15 3.42 9.97 -17.23
C GLU A 15 2.22 10.71 -16.62
N ASP A 16 1.43 10.01 -15.79
CA ASP A 16 0.37 10.60 -14.97
C ASP A 16 0.73 10.50 -13.48
N PRO A 17 1.20 11.57 -12.83
CA PRO A 17 1.71 11.51 -11.48
C PRO A 17 0.57 11.37 -10.45
N PRO A 18 0.68 10.45 -9.48
CA PRO A 18 -0.29 10.32 -8.41
C PRO A 18 -0.30 11.55 -7.50
N SER A 19 -1.42 11.77 -6.81
CA SER A 19 -1.58 12.91 -5.90
C SER A 19 -0.49 12.97 -4.82
N ALA A 20 -0.18 14.19 -4.36
CA ALA A 20 0.78 14.40 -3.27
C ALA A 20 0.39 13.70 -1.95
N ALA A 21 -0.88 13.41 -1.73
CA ALA A 21 -1.34 12.64 -0.57
C ALA A 21 -0.95 11.15 -0.68
N THR A 22 -1.13 10.57 -1.87
CA THR A 22 -0.71 9.18 -2.19
C THR A 22 0.79 9.03 -2.06
N LEU A 23 1.58 9.96 -2.59
CA LEU A 23 3.04 9.93 -2.47
C LEU A 23 3.50 10.01 -1.00
N ARG A 24 2.87 10.86 -0.19
CA ARG A 24 3.14 10.93 1.25
C ARG A 24 2.75 9.65 1.98
N MET A 25 1.69 8.97 1.55
CA MET A 25 1.35 7.64 2.06
C MET A 25 2.46 6.64 1.73
N TRP A 26 2.96 6.61 0.50
CA TRP A 26 4.07 5.72 0.11
C TRP A 26 5.33 5.96 0.93
N ALA A 27 5.69 7.23 1.15
CA ALA A 27 6.84 7.59 2.00
C ALA A 27 6.67 7.10 3.44
N ARG A 28 5.48 7.26 4.04
CA ARG A 28 5.18 6.76 5.39
C ARG A 28 5.18 5.23 5.48
N CYS A 29 4.73 4.56 4.43
CA CYS A 29 4.70 3.10 4.35
C CYS A 29 6.04 2.48 3.93
N GLY A 30 7.08 3.29 3.69
CA GLY A 30 8.40 2.80 3.29
C GLY A 30 8.43 2.16 1.91
N ARG A 31 7.58 2.59 0.96
CA ARG A 31 7.46 2.00 -0.40
C ARG A 31 8.49 2.52 -1.40
N PHE A 32 9.59 3.08 -0.92
CA PHE A 32 10.66 3.62 -1.76
C PHE A 32 11.97 2.94 -1.41
N ASP A 33 12.74 2.61 -2.44
CA ASP A 33 14.11 2.12 -2.31
C ASP A 33 15.07 2.99 -3.14
N PRO A 34 15.95 3.80 -2.53
CA PRO A 34 16.14 3.99 -1.08
C PRO A 34 14.96 4.67 -0.36
N PRO A 35 14.81 4.51 0.97
CA PRO A 35 13.69 5.05 1.73
C PRO A 35 13.65 6.58 1.70
N ALA A 36 12.43 7.13 1.72
CA ALA A 36 12.22 8.57 1.74
C ALA A 36 12.68 9.19 3.06
N GLN A 37 13.39 10.31 2.98
CA GLN A 37 13.86 11.07 4.12
C GLN A 37 12.87 12.20 4.47
N LYS A 38 12.44 12.24 5.73
CA LYS A 38 11.60 13.34 6.23
C LYS A 38 12.50 14.49 6.68
N VAL A 39 12.35 15.66 6.07
CA VAL A 39 13.09 16.89 6.41
C VAL A 39 12.07 17.98 6.69
N GLY A 40 11.93 18.35 7.97
CA GLY A 40 10.91 19.29 8.43
C GLY A 40 9.49 18.80 8.16
N ARG A 41 8.73 19.58 7.38
CA ARG A 41 7.33 19.26 6.99
C ARG A 41 7.24 18.50 5.65
N SER A 42 8.37 18.26 4.99
CA SER A 42 8.43 17.70 3.64
C SER A 42 9.14 16.35 3.63
N TYR A 43 8.84 15.54 2.62
CA TYR A 43 9.56 14.29 2.33
C TYR A 43 10.38 14.47 1.06
N TYR A 44 11.59 13.93 1.12
CA TYR A 44 12.54 13.90 0.03
C TYR A 44 12.89 12.46 -0.29
N VAL A 45 13.12 12.19 -1.57
CA VAL A 45 13.46 10.86 -2.07
C VAL A 45 14.65 11.00 -3.02
N SER A 46 15.46 9.96 -3.17
CA SER A 46 16.52 9.96 -4.18
C SER A 46 15.89 10.10 -5.56
N SER A 47 16.49 10.89 -6.45
CA SER A 47 16.05 10.98 -7.85
C SER A 47 16.10 9.63 -8.58
N SER A 48 16.93 8.70 -8.09
CA SER A 48 17.06 7.34 -8.61
C SER A 48 16.27 6.29 -7.81
N ALA A 49 15.42 6.72 -6.86
CA ALA A 49 14.65 5.77 -6.07
C ALA A 49 13.58 5.09 -6.92
N ARG A 50 13.27 3.84 -6.58
CA ARG A 50 12.19 3.08 -7.19
C ARG A 50 11.03 2.93 -6.21
N TYR A 51 9.81 2.99 -6.76
CA TYR A 51 8.62 2.57 -6.03
C TYR A 51 8.49 1.06 -6.10
N PHE A 52 8.11 0.43 -4.98
CA PHE A 52 7.71 -0.96 -4.95
C PHE A 52 6.35 -1.09 -4.25
N GLU A 53 5.48 -1.91 -4.83
CA GLU A 53 4.22 -2.26 -4.21
C GLU A 53 4.47 -3.33 -3.13
N PRO A 54 3.95 -3.16 -1.90
CA PRO A 54 4.10 -4.19 -0.88
C PRO A 54 3.44 -5.48 -1.36
N PRO A 55 4.06 -6.64 -1.13
CA PRO A 55 3.43 -7.90 -1.46
C PRO A 55 2.09 -8.02 -0.72
N PRO A 56 1.05 -8.59 -1.35
CA PRO A 56 -0.15 -8.94 -0.62
C PRO A 56 0.22 -9.85 0.56
N PRO A 57 -0.52 -9.80 1.67
CA PRO A 57 -0.20 -10.61 2.85
C PRO A 57 -0.14 -12.08 2.45
N GLU A 58 1.04 -12.70 2.61
CA GLU A 58 1.33 -14.08 2.20
C GLU A 58 0.40 -15.11 2.84
N PHE A 59 -0.16 -14.77 4.00
CA PHE A 59 -1.08 -15.62 4.74
C PHE A 59 -2.34 -14.85 5.09
N ILE A 60 -3.45 -15.20 4.43
CA ILE A 60 -4.79 -14.89 4.91
C ILE A 60 -5.22 -16.14 5.69
N PRO A 61 -5.23 -16.10 7.04
CA PRO A 61 -5.71 -17.25 7.80
C PRO A 61 -7.17 -17.52 7.39
N ASP A 62 -7.48 -18.74 6.92
CA ASP A 62 -8.85 -19.13 6.52
C ASP A 62 -9.77 -19.42 7.72
N ASP A 63 -9.36 -19.01 8.93
CA ASP A 63 -10.22 -18.96 10.11
C ASP A 63 -11.23 -17.80 10.00
N ASP A 64 -12.43 -17.98 10.54
CA ASP A 64 -13.47 -16.97 10.73
C ASP A 64 -13.11 -15.90 11.80
N SER A 65 -11.88 -15.93 12.35
CA SER A 65 -11.38 -14.93 13.29
C SER A 65 -11.55 -13.50 12.79
N LEU A 66 -11.75 -12.56 13.74
CA LEU A 66 -11.83 -11.13 13.44
C LEU A 66 -10.61 -10.62 12.67
N MET A 67 -9.41 -11.14 12.99
CA MET A 67 -8.17 -10.76 12.33
C MET A 67 -8.17 -11.14 10.85
N SER A 68 -8.60 -12.36 10.54
CA SER A 68 -8.77 -12.84 9.17
C SER A 68 -9.74 -11.97 8.38
N ARG A 69 -10.88 -11.58 8.99
CA ARG A 69 -11.86 -10.68 8.35
C ARG A 69 -11.28 -9.30 8.07
N ILE A 70 -10.51 -8.72 8.99
CA ILE A 70 -9.88 -7.41 8.82
C ILE A 70 -8.82 -7.46 7.70
N ILE A 71 -7.96 -8.48 7.70
CA ILE A 71 -6.93 -8.67 6.66
C ILE A 71 -7.60 -8.84 5.29
N ARG A 72 -8.64 -9.67 5.21
CA ARG A 72 -9.36 -9.93 3.97
C ARG A 72 -10.11 -8.70 3.43
N ALA A 73 -10.70 -7.89 4.31
CA ALA A 73 -11.34 -6.63 3.95
C ALA A 73 -10.33 -5.62 3.40
N ARG A 74 -9.13 -5.51 4.01
CA ARG A 74 -8.04 -4.67 3.50
C ARG A 74 -7.53 -5.14 2.15
N ALA A 75 -7.53 -6.45 1.91
CA ALA A 75 -7.13 -7.05 0.64
C ALA A 75 -8.22 -6.99 -0.45
N GLY A 76 -9.43 -6.48 -0.16
CA GLY A 76 -10.53 -6.40 -1.12
C GLY A 76 -11.16 -7.76 -1.50
N ILE A 77 -10.85 -8.83 -0.76
CA ILE A 77 -11.33 -10.18 -1.08
C ILE A 77 -12.69 -10.39 -0.41
N HIS A 78 -13.79 -10.13 -1.12
CA HIS A 78 -15.12 -10.44 -0.60
C HIS A 78 -15.52 -11.87 -1.01
N ARG A 79 -15.38 -12.84 -0.10
CA ARG A 79 -16.16 -14.08 -0.24
C ARG A 79 -17.61 -13.76 0.10
N ARG A 80 -18.52 -13.90 -0.87
CA ARG A 80 -19.96 -14.04 -0.56
C ARG A 80 -20.08 -15.21 0.42
N PRO A 81 -20.73 -15.04 1.59
CA PRO A 81 -20.91 -16.16 2.49
C PRO A 81 -21.69 -17.26 1.76
N SER A 82 -21.09 -18.45 1.66
CA SER A 82 -21.80 -19.63 1.18
C SER A 82 -22.91 -19.92 2.17
N ARG A 83 -24.15 -19.73 1.73
CA ARG A 83 -25.37 -20.01 2.50
C ARG A 83 -25.35 -21.49 2.89
N LYS A 84 -24.92 -21.80 4.11
CA LYS A 84 -25.09 -23.15 4.68
C LYS A 84 -26.58 -23.44 4.67
N LYS A 85 -27.02 -24.40 3.84
CA LYS A 85 -28.39 -24.92 3.88
C LYS A 85 -28.59 -25.53 5.27
N LYS A 86 -29.53 -25.00 6.05
CA LYS A 86 -30.03 -25.67 7.25
C LYS A 86 -30.61 -27.03 6.82
N PRO A 87 -30.28 -28.15 7.47
CA PRO A 87 -30.97 -29.40 7.22
C PRO A 87 -32.42 -29.26 7.70
N ALA A 88 -33.37 -29.68 6.86
CA ALA A 88 -34.78 -29.76 7.23
C ALA A 88 -35.00 -30.98 8.13
N SER A 89 -35.66 -30.77 9.27
CA SER A 89 -36.25 -31.82 10.11
C SER A 89 -37.62 -32.20 9.61
#